data_AF-A0A3Q0QYA9-F1
#
_entry.id   AF-A0A3Q0QYA9-F1
#
_cell.length_a   1.000
_cell.length_b   1.000
_cell.length_c   1.000
_cell.angle_alpha   90.00
_cell.angle_beta   90.00
_cell.angle_gamma   90.00
#
_symmetry.space_group_name_H-M   'P 1'
#
loop_
_entity.id
_entity.type
_entity.pdbx_description
1 polymer ?
#
loop_
_entity_poly.entity_id
_entity_poly.type
_entity_poly.pdbx_seq_one_letter_code
_entity_poly.pdbx_strand_id
1 'polypeptide(L)'
;MGKSRDLSEFERGAIVGARRAGRSISQTAKLLGCSRTAVSRVYREWCQKQKTSSDRGASGRKRLVDEDGEKRLEKIVEANNQATIEEIQALYNSSGVEKPISLRTAQRTLKRLGYSRKTQGEDPELNPDLLDGILPVR
;
A
#
# COMPACT_ATOMS: atom_id res chain seq x y z
N MET A 1 -9.56 -26.91 1.54
CA MET A 1 -8.69 -26.52 0.40
C MET A 1 -7.55 -25.67 0.95
N GLY A 2 -6.37 -26.26 1.12
CA GLY A 2 -5.22 -25.61 1.76
C GLY A 2 -4.64 -24.50 0.89
N LYS A 3 -4.23 -23.39 1.53
CA LYS A 3 -3.52 -22.28 0.87
C LYS A 3 -2.20 -22.84 0.30
N SER A 4 -2.13 -23.01 -1.01
CA SER A 4 -0.87 -23.33 -1.69
C SER A 4 0.02 -22.09 -1.66
N ARG A 5 1.24 -22.20 -1.13
CA ARG A 5 2.28 -21.17 -1.26
C ARG A 5 2.51 -20.87 -2.74
N ASP A 6 2.63 -19.59 -3.09
CA ASP A 6 3.05 -19.21 -4.44
C ASP A 6 4.47 -19.74 -4.71
N LEU A 7 4.69 -20.21 -5.95
CA LEU A 7 6.01 -20.63 -6.38
C LEU A 7 6.91 -19.40 -6.54
N SER A 8 8.09 -19.47 -5.95
CA SER A 8 9.16 -18.49 -6.16
C SER A 8 9.58 -18.43 -7.62
N GLU A 9 10.19 -17.33 -8.04
CA GLU A 9 10.72 -17.18 -9.40
C GLU A 9 11.74 -18.28 -9.73
N PHE A 10 12.56 -18.66 -8.75
CA PHE A 10 13.51 -19.76 -8.88
C PHE A 10 12.81 -21.11 -9.13
N GLU A 11 11.81 -21.46 -8.32
CA GLU A 11 11.02 -22.70 -8.52
C GLU A 11 10.33 -22.71 -9.89
N ARG A 12 9.81 -21.55 -10.35
CA ARG A 12 9.19 -21.42 -11.67
C ARG A 12 10.21 -21.57 -12.80
N GLY A 13 11.41 -21.00 -12.65
CA GLY A 13 12.53 -21.21 -13.56
C GLY A 13 12.97 -22.67 -13.64
N ALA A 14 13.08 -23.34 -12.49
CA ALA A 14 13.41 -24.77 -12.41
C ALA A 14 12.37 -25.65 -13.11
N ILE A 15 11.07 -25.33 -12.98
CA ILE A 15 10.00 -26.01 -13.73
C ILE A 15 10.21 -25.88 -15.24
N VAL A 16 10.47 -24.66 -15.74
CA VAL A 16 10.68 -24.43 -17.17
C VAL A 16 11.94 -25.17 -17.64
N GLY A 17 13.04 -25.11 -16.89
CA GLY A 17 14.27 -25.83 -17.20
C GLY A 17 14.07 -27.34 -17.30
N ALA A 18 13.42 -27.96 -16.32
CA ALA A 18 13.14 -29.40 -16.32
C ALA A 18 12.25 -29.82 -17.51
N ARG A 19 11.24 -29.00 -17.85
CA ARG A 19 10.36 -29.26 -19.00
C ARG A 19 11.08 -29.11 -20.34
N ARG A 20 11.96 -28.11 -20.48
CA ARG A 20 12.81 -27.95 -21.68
C ARG A 20 13.83 -29.08 -21.83
N ALA A 21 14.29 -29.65 -20.73
CA ALA A 21 15.16 -30.84 -20.71
C ALA A 21 14.41 -32.17 -21.01
N GLY A 22 13.14 -32.11 -21.44
CA GLY A 22 12.37 -33.28 -21.86
C GLY A 22 11.72 -34.08 -20.71
N ARG A 23 11.81 -33.63 -19.45
CA ARG A 23 11.18 -34.35 -18.33
C ARG A 23 9.66 -34.22 -18.37
N SER A 24 8.95 -35.27 -17.98
CA SER A 24 7.48 -35.26 -17.91
C SER A 24 6.95 -34.35 -16.79
N ILE A 25 5.67 -33.99 -16.84
CA ILE A 25 5.01 -33.17 -15.81
C ILE A 25 5.12 -33.86 -14.44
N SER A 26 4.85 -35.17 -14.37
CA SER A 26 4.92 -35.94 -13.12
C SER A 26 6.34 -36.03 -12.57
N GLN A 27 7.34 -36.22 -13.44
CA GLN A 27 8.75 -36.25 -13.04
C GLN A 27 9.20 -34.90 -12.48
N THR A 28 8.81 -33.80 -13.14
CA THR A 28 9.12 -32.44 -12.69
C THR A 28 8.47 -32.11 -11.36
N ALA A 29 7.18 -32.47 -11.20
CA ALA A 29 6.44 -32.29 -9.96
C ALA A 29 7.09 -33.05 -8.79
N LYS A 30 7.49 -34.30 -9.02
CA LYS A 30 8.18 -35.12 -8.01
C LYS A 30 9.55 -34.55 -7.65
N LEU A 31 10.31 -34.10 -8.64
CA LEU A 31 11.65 -33.52 -8.46
C LEU A 31 11.61 -32.24 -7.62
N LEU A 32 10.64 -31.37 -7.88
CA LEU A 32 10.56 -30.04 -7.25
C LEU A 32 9.61 -30.01 -6.04
N GLY A 33 9.04 -31.15 -5.65
CA GLY A 33 8.10 -31.24 -4.52
C GLY A 33 6.83 -30.41 -4.70
N CYS A 34 6.40 -30.15 -5.94
CA CYS A 34 5.26 -29.29 -6.25
C CYS A 34 4.12 -30.08 -6.94
N SER A 35 2.93 -29.48 -7.04
CA SER A 35 1.80 -30.16 -7.66
C SER A 35 1.93 -30.25 -9.19
N ARG A 36 1.42 -31.33 -9.79
CA ARG A 36 1.36 -31.49 -11.26
C ARG A 36 0.62 -30.33 -11.92
N THR A 37 -0.45 -29.84 -11.29
CA THR A 37 -1.22 -28.68 -11.77
C THR A 37 -0.38 -27.40 -11.78
N ALA A 38 0.46 -27.18 -10.77
CA ALA A 38 1.36 -26.03 -10.73
C ALA A 38 2.40 -26.09 -11.86
N VAL A 39 3.00 -27.27 -12.10
CA VAL A 39 3.93 -27.49 -13.22
C VAL A 39 3.27 -27.18 -14.57
N SER A 40 2.08 -27.74 -14.82
CA SER A 40 1.34 -27.49 -16.06
C SER A 40 0.99 -26.02 -16.25
N ARG A 41 0.58 -25.34 -15.17
CA ARG A 41 0.23 -23.92 -15.21
C ARG A 41 1.43 -23.04 -15.52
N VAL A 42 2.55 -23.23 -14.81
CA VAL A 42 3.78 -22.46 -15.01
C VAL A 42 4.31 -22.66 -16.42
N TYR A 43 4.35 -23.91 -16.90
CA TYR A 43 4.86 -24.20 -18.24
C TYR A 43 3.97 -23.57 -19.33
N ARG A 44 2.64 -23.61 -19.16
CA ARG A 44 1.71 -22.95 -20.08
C ARG A 44 1.86 -21.42 -20.07
N GLU A 45 1.95 -20.81 -18.88
CA GLU A 45 2.18 -19.37 -18.73
C GLU A 45 3.49 -18.95 -19.41
N TRP A 46 4.55 -19.75 -19.26
CA TRP A 46 5.83 -19.51 -19.95
C TRP A 46 5.72 -19.67 -21.47
N CYS A 47 5.07 -20.72 -21.99
CA CYS A 47 4.90 -20.87 -23.44
C CYS A 47 4.19 -19.67 -24.08
N GLN A 48 3.21 -19.07 -23.39
CA GLN A 48 2.46 -17.93 -23.89
C GLN A 48 3.19 -16.59 -23.78
N LYS A 49 3.85 -16.34 -22.64
CA LYS A 49 4.42 -15.02 -22.31
C LYS A 49 5.94 -14.96 -22.40
N GLN A 50 6.62 -16.10 -22.57
CA GLN A 50 8.07 -16.28 -22.46
C GLN A 50 8.67 -15.71 -21.16
N LYS A 51 7.87 -15.64 -20.09
CA LYS A 51 8.25 -15.13 -18.78
C LYS A 51 7.97 -16.16 -17.70
N THR A 52 8.91 -16.31 -16.78
CA THR A 52 8.78 -17.16 -15.58
C THR A 52 8.23 -16.39 -14.39
N SER A 53 8.29 -15.06 -14.39
CA SER A 53 7.71 -14.22 -13.35
C SER A 53 6.18 -14.28 -13.37
N SER A 54 5.56 -14.02 -12.21
CA SER A 54 4.10 -13.97 -12.09
C SER A 54 3.65 -12.52 -11.93
N ASP A 55 2.67 -12.10 -12.74
CA ASP A 55 2.03 -10.77 -12.62
C ASP A 55 1.11 -10.62 -11.38
N ARG A 56 1.11 -11.62 -10.47
CA ARG A 56 0.23 -11.63 -9.31
C ARG A 56 0.51 -10.51 -8.31
N GLY A 57 1.73 -9.96 -8.30
CA GLY A 57 2.06 -8.82 -7.44
C GLY A 57 1.21 -7.57 -7.72
N ALA A 58 0.73 -7.40 -8.95
CA ALA A 58 -0.19 -6.33 -9.33
C ALA A 58 -1.67 -6.74 -9.20
N SER A 59 -1.95 -7.95 -8.73
CA SER A 59 -3.31 -8.45 -8.54
C SER A 59 -3.87 -7.95 -7.20
N GLY A 60 -4.97 -7.25 -7.25
CA GLY A 60 -5.64 -6.75 -6.05
C GLY A 60 -6.74 -5.75 -6.36
N ARG A 61 -7.52 -5.42 -5.33
CA ARG A 61 -8.50 -4.33 -5.42
C ARG A 61 -7.75 -3.01 -5.56
N LYS A 62 -8.04 -2.25 -6.62
CA LYS A 62 -7.53 -0.88 -6.78
C LYS A 62 -7.93 -0.02 -5.58
N ARG A 63 -7.05 0.92 -5.21
CA ARG A 63 -7.34 1.89 -4.15
C ARG A 63 -8.44 2.85 -4.61
N LEU A 64 -9.19 3.37 -3.64
CA LEU A 64 -10.21 4.40 -3.92
C LEU A 64 -9.55 5.72 -4.31
N VAL A 65 -8.47 6.08 -3.62
CA VAL A 65 -7.61 7.22 -3.93
C VAL A 65 -6.49 6.72 -4.84
N ASP A 66 -6.46 7.24 -6.05
CA ASP A 66 -5.40 7.03 -7.03
C ASP A 66 -4.25 8.05 -6.83
N GLU A 67 -3.26 8.01 -7.71
CA GLU A 67 -2.08 8.87 -7.62
C GLU A 67 -2.43 10.36 -7.71
N ASP A 68 -3.42 10.73 -8.52
CA ASP A 68 -3.87 12.12 -8.63
C ASP A 68 -4.66 12.56 -7.39
N GLY A 69 -5.47 11.66 -6.83
CA GLY A 69 -6.11 11.86 -5.54
C GLY A 69 -5.10 12.03 -4.40
N GLU A 70 -3.98 11.29 -4.41
CA GLU A 70 -2.89 11.46 -3.44
C GLU A 70 -2.22 12.84 -3.58
N LYS A 71 -1.81 13.23 -4.80
CA LYS A 71 -1.23 14.56 -5.08
C LYS A 71 -2.15 15.70 -4.65
N ARG A 72 -3.46 15.53 -4.83
CA ARG A 72 -4.46 16.51 -4.39
C ARG A 72 -4.49 16.64 -2.86
N LEU A 73 -4.48 15.51 -2.17
CA LEU A 73 -4.42 15.48 -0.71
C LEU A 73 -3.16 16.18 -0.18
N GLU A 74 -2.00 15.94 -0.81
CA GLU A 74 -0.75 16.65 -0.47
C GLU A 74 -0.90 18.17 -0.61
N LYS A 75 -1.42 18.65 -1.75
CA LYS A 75 -1.65 20.09 -1.96
C LYS A 75 -2.58 20.72 -0.91
N ILE A 76 -3.64 20.00 -0.52
CA ILE A 76 -4.58 20.48 0.51
C ILE A 76 -3.88 20.60 1.87
N VAL A 77 -3.04 19.63 2.22
CA VAL A 77 -2.29 19.61 3.48
C VAL A 77 -1.20 20.68 3.49
N GLU A 78 -0.47 20.85 2.39
CA GLU A 78 0.56 21.88 2.24
C GLU A 78 -0.02 23.29 2.41
N ALA A 79 -1.21 23.54 1.84
CA ALA A 79 -1.91 24.81 1.98
C ALA A 79 -2.48 25.02 3.40
N ASN A 80 -2.78 23.94 4.14
CA ASN A 80 -3.44 23.98 5.44
C ASN A 80 -2.74 23.09 6.47
N ASN A 81 -1.48 23.41 6.80
CA ASN A 81 -0.63 22.54 7.62
C ASN A 81 -1.06 22.37 9.09
N GLN A 82 -2.06 23.13 9.57
CA GLN A 82 -2.71 22.98 10.89
C GLN A 82 -4.13 22.39 10.81
N ALA A 83 -4.66 22.12 9.61
CA ALA A 83 -6.03 21.67 9.48
C ALA A 83 -6.26 20.29 10.09
N THR A 84 -7.44 20.11 10.66
CA THR A 84 -7.93 18.83 11.12
C THR A 84 -8.19 17.90 9.95
N ILE A 85 -8.24 16.61 10.25
CA ILE A 85 -8.50 15.56 9.26
C ILE A 85 -9.89 15.72 8.63
N GLU A 86 -10.85 16.23 9.40
CA GLU A 86 -12.22 16.50 8.94
C GLU A 86 -12.24 17.65 7.93
N GLU A 87 -11.53 18.74 8.21
CA GLU A 87 -11.38 19.85 7.28
C GLU A 87 -10.67 19.41 5.99
N ILE A 88 -9.58 18.64 6.08
CA ILE A 88 -8.87 18.12 4.91
C ILE A 88 -9.78 17.23 4.05
N GLN A 89 -10.59 16.37 4.69
CA GLN A 89 -11.51 15.48 3.98
C GLN A 89 -12.68 16.25 3.35
N ALA A 90 -13.23 17.25 4.05
CA ALA A 90 -14.26 18.12 3.50
C ALA A 90 -13.73 18.88 2.28
N LEU A 91 -12.55 19.50 2.37
CA LEU A 91 -11.91 20.19 1.25
C LEU A 91 -11.67 19.27 0.06
N TYR A 92 -11.24 18.03 0.30
CA TYR A 92 -11.07 17.04 -0.77
C TYR A 92 -12.41 16.73 -1.46
N ASN A 93 -13.49 16.55 -0.73
CA ASN A 93 -14.79 16.20 -1.31
C ASN A 93 -15.52 17.38 -1.96
N SER A 94 -15.33 18.61 -1.46
CA SER A 94 -15.96 19.83 -1.99
C SER A 94 -15.51 20.22 -3.40
N SER A 95 -14.50 19.53 -3.92
CA SER A 95 -13.71 20.00 -5.05
C SER A 95 -13.99 19.19 -6.33
N GLY A 96 -15.22 18.67 -6.44
CA GLY A 96 -15.77 18.05 -7.64
C GLY A 96 -15.30 16.62 -7.91
N VAL A 97 -14.92 15.87 -6.87
CA VAL A 97 -14.44 14.49 -7.04
C VAL A 97 -15.64 13.56 -7.29
N GLU A 98 -15.57 12.76 -8.36
CA GLU A 98 -16.61 11.76 -8.67
C GLU A 98 -16.80 10.71 -7.56
N LYS A 99 -15.74 10.46 -6.79
CA LYS A 99 -15.68 9.46 -5.72
C LYS A 99 -15.29 10.14 -4.40
N PRO A 100 -16.27 10.56 -3.57
CA PRO A 100 -15.96 11.14 -2.27
C PRO A 100 -15.27 10.11 -1.38
N ILE A 101 -14.37 10.58 -0.51
CA ILE A 101 -13.65 9.75 0.44
C ILE A 101 -14.24 9.90 1.84
N SER A 102 -14.20 8.80 2.59
CA SER A 102 -14.49 8.81 4.02
C SER A 102 -13.30 9.32 4.83
N LEU A 103 -13.55 9.78 6.06
CA LEU A 103 -12.51 10.18 7.01
C LEU A 103 -11.43 9.10 7.17
N ARG A 104 -11.81 7.84 7.30
CA ARG A 104 -10.88 6.71 7.43
C ARG A 104 -9.97 6.55 6.21
N THR A 105 -10.49 6.83 5.02
CA THR A 105 -9.69 6.78 3.79
C THR A 105 -8.71 7.95 3.74
N ALA A 106 -9.15 9.16 4.06
CA ALA A 106 -8.28 10.33 4.17
C ALA A 106 -7.12 10.06 5.16
N GLN A 107 -7.44 9.57 6.37
CA GLN A 107 -6.45 9.20 7.39
C GLN A 107 -5.41 8.20 6.88
N ARG A 108 -5.86 7.11 6.25
CA ARG A 108 -4.96 6.07 5.74
C ARG A 108 -4.05 6.58 4.63
N THR A 109 -4.58 7.43 3.76
CA THR A 109 -3.79 8.04 2.69
C THR A 109 -2.75 9.01 3.26
N LEU A 110 -3.14 9.90 4.17
CA LEU A 110 -2.22 10.84 4.82
C LEU A 110 -1.09 10.12 5.56
N LYS A 111 -1.39 9.07 6.33
CA LYS A 111 -0.38 8.26 7.01
C LYS A 111 0.59 7.58 6.02
N ARG A 112 0.09 7.13 4.86
CA ARG A 112 0.93 6.55 3.81
C ARG A 112 1.86 7.58 3.16
N LEU A 113 1.39 8.82 3.02
CA LEU A 113 2.18 9.96 2.52
C LEU A 113 3.17 10.50 3.58
N GLY A 114 3.16 9.96 4.80
CA GLY A 114 4.09 10.33 5.86
C GLY A 114 3.58 11.43 6.80
N TYR A 115 2.38 11.96 6.58
CA TYR A 115 1.78 12.93 7.50
C TYR A 115 1.36 12.23 8.79
N SER A 116 1.83 12.78 9.90
CA SER A 116 1.48 12.34 11.26
C SER A 116 0.84 13.49 12.02
N ARG A 117 -0.03 13.16 12.98
CA ARG A 117 -0.59 14.15 13.90
C ARG A 117 0.58 14.78 14.66
N LYS A 118 0.77 16.10 14.52
CA LYS A 118 1.47 16.87 15.54
C LYS A 118 0.55 16.89 16.76
N THR A 119 0.92 16.18 17.82
CA THR A 119 0.37 16.50 19.15
C THR A 119 0.79 17.93 19.42
N GLN A 120 -0.17 18.86 19.41
CA GLN A 120 0.04 20.10 20.13
C GLN A 120 0.24 19.67 21.59
N GLY A 121 1.36 20.06 22.19
CA GLY A 121 1.45 20.05 23.64
C GLY A 121 0.43 21.07 24.12
N GLU A 122 -0.79 20.62 24.42
CA GLU A 122 -1.70 21.38 25.24
C GLU A 122 -1.12 21.30 26.66
N ASP A 123 -0.35 22.30 27.06
CA ASP A 123 -0.16 22.59 28.48
C ASP A 123 -1.52 23.10 28.99
N PRO A 124 -2.19 22.37 29.90
CA PRO A 124 -3.39 22.88 30.53
C PRO A 124 -3.00 23.74 31.73
N GLU A 125 -3.80 24.78 32.02
CA GLU A 125 -3.81 25.58 33.27
C GLU A 125 -2.73 26.69 33.34
N LEU A 126 -3.00 27.99 33.58
CA LEU A 126 -4.09 28.74 34.21
C LEU A 126 -4.11 30.19 33.69
N ASN A 127 -5.27 30.83 33.70
CA ASN A 127 -5.38 32.28 33.92
C ASN A 127 -6.30 32.44 35.15
N PRO A 128 -5.92 33.18 36.20
CA PRO A 128 -6.19 34.63 36.20
C PRO A 128 -5.24 35.49 37.07
N ASP A 129 -5.13 36.77 36.73
CA ASP A 129 -4.83 37.93 37.60
C ASP A 129 -4.43 37.67 39.07
N LEU A 130 -3.14 37.72 39.40
CA LEU A 130 -2.59 38.54 40.51
C LEU A 130 -1.07 38.33 40.68
N LEU A 131 -0.40 39.46 40.97
CA LEU A 131 0.88 39.64 41.67
C LEU A 131 2.16 39.57 40.83
N ASP A 132 2.54 40.78 40.42
CA ASP A 132 3.76 41.43 40.90
C ASP A 132 5.09 40.73 40.62
N GLY A 133 5.85 41.29 39.69
CA GLY A 133 7.29 41.31 39.81
C GLY A 133 8.08 40.54 38.75
N ILE A 134 8.87 41.33 38.01
CA ILE A 134 10.22 41.03 37.51
C ILE A 134 10.29 40.32 36.13
N LEU A 135 10.47 41.14 35.08
CA LEU A 135 11.37 40.88 33.94
C LEU A 135 12.84 40.95 34.41
N PRO A 136 13.88 40.47 33.69
CA PRO A 136 14.00 39.40 32.68
C PRO A 136 15.27 38.51 32.96
N VAL A 137 15.85 37.93 31.88
CA VAL A 137 17.18 37.28 31.70
C VAL A 137 17.02 35.76 31.46
N ARG A 138 17.21 35.20 30.25
CA ARG A 138 18.14 35.52 29.16
C ARG A 138 17.67 34.89 27.85
#